data_AF-A0A2X0KK15-F1
#
_entry.id   AF-A0A2X0KK15-F1
#
_cell.length_a   1.000
_cell.length_b   1.000
_cell.length_c   1.000
_cell.angle_alpha   90.00
_cell.angle_beta   90.00
_cell.angle_gamma   90.00
#
_symmetry.space_group_name_H-M   'P 1'
#
loop_
_entity.id
_entity.type
_entity.pdbx_description
1 polymer ?
#
loop_
_entity_poly.entity_id
_entity_poly.type
_entity_poly.pdbx_seq_one_letter_code
_entity_poly.pdbx_strand_id
1 'polypeptide(L)'
;MTAISVDGADEDQERSALQAVLARLHHDFDHVVGSARVEHAWEAACHRFAGSRIRAFVPILAERRAVKELRTASAPGQPPDPVEEGP
;
A
#
# COMPACT_ATOMS: atom_id res chain seq x y z
N MET A 1 29.71 7.11 -28.01
CA MET A 1 28.87 5.98 -27.54
C MET A 1 28.47 6.30 -26.11
N THR A 2 27.40 7.07 -25.93
CA THR A 2 26.95 7.62 -24.65
C THR A 2 26.12 6.57 -23.91
N ALA A 3 26.65 6.04 -22.81
CA ALA A 3 25.89 5.29 -21.83
C ALA A 3 24.95 6.28 -21.11
N ILE A 4 23.73 6.42 -21.62
CA ILE A 4 22.70 7.26 -21.04
C ILE A 4 22.06 6.47 -19.89
N SER A 5 22.02 7.10 -18.72
CA SER A 5 21.45 6.66 -17.45
C SER A 5 20.04 6.09 -17.62
N VAL A 6 19.90 4.77 -17.72
CA VAL A 6 18.59 4.10 -17.73
C VAL A 6 18.06 3.97 -16.28
N ASP A 7 18.92 3.61 -15.33
CA ASP A 7 18.55 3.44 -13.92
C ASP A 7 17.84 4.65 -13.28
N GLY A 8 18.29 5.88 -13.52
CA GLY A 8 17.68 7.06 -12.88
C GLY A 8 16.26 7.37 -13.36
N ALA A 9 15.95 7.07 -14.62
CA ALA A 9 14.61 7.28 -15.18
C ALA A 9 13.60 6.27 -14.61
N ASP A 10 14.03 5.03 -14.39
CA ASP A 10 13.22 4.00 -13.74
C ASP A 10 12.94 4.35 -12.28
N GLU A 11 13.92 4.89 -11.54
CA GLU A 11 13.76 5.34 -10.16
C GLU A 11 12.81 6.52 -10.02
N ASP A 12 12.90 7.53 -10.89
CA ASP A 12 11.99 8.68 -10.88
C ASP A 12 10.57 8.27 -11.28
N GLN A 13 10.43 7.34 -12.23
CA GLN A 13 9.13 6.81 -12.62
C GLN A 13 8.50 5.95 -11.53
N GLU A 14 9.28 5.12 -10.83
CA GLU A 14 8.84 4.40 -9.64
C GLU A 14 8.38 5.37 -8.55
N ARG A 15 9.17 6.41 -8.24
CA ARG A 15 8.83 7.41 -7.23
C ARG A 15 7.54 8.14 -7.58
N SER A 16 7.38 8.54 -8.85
CA SER A 16 6.15 9.19 -9.33
C SER A 16 4.93 8.27 -9.19
N ALA A 17 5.07 6.98 -9.55
CA ALA A 17 4.01 5.99 -9.41
C ALA A 17 3.63 5.76 -7.94
N LEU A 18 4.61 5.67 -7.04
CA LEU A 18 4.40 5.53 -5.59
C LEU A 18 3.65 6.74 -5.01
N GLN A 19 4.03 7.97 -5.39
CA GLN A 19 3.35 9.19 -4.97
C GLN A 19 1.90 9.26 -5.49
N ALA A 20 1.66 8.87 -6.75
CA ALA A 20 0.33 8.82 -7.33
C ALA A 20 -0.58 7.82 -6.60
N VAL A 21 -0.04 6.66 -6.18
CA VAL A 21 -0.77 5.69 -5.37
C VAL A 21 -1.10 6.25 -3.99
N LEU A 22 -0.14 6.85 -3.29
CA LEU A 22 -0.37 7.43 -1.97
C LEU A 22 -1.45 8.51 -2.00
N ALA A 23 -1.43 9.40 -3.00
CA ALA A 23 -2.46 10.41 -3.18
C ALA A 23 -3.86 9.80 -3.39
N ARG A 24 -3.97 8.70 -4.15
CA ARG A 24 -5.23 7.95 -4.30
C ARG A 24 -5.70 7.36 -2.98
N LEU A 25 -4.79 6.74 -2.21
CA LEU A 25 -5.14 6.17 -0.91
C LEU A 25 -5.65 7.23 0.06
N HIS A 26 -5.01 8.41 0.10
CA HIS A 26 -5.50 9.52 0.91
C HIS A 26 -6.90 9.97 0.49
N HIS A 27 -7.12 10.14 -0.81
CA HIS A 27 -8.45 10.50 -1.33
C HIS A 27 -9.53 9.49 -0.90
N ASP A 28 -9.24 8.20 -1.04
CA ASP A 28 -10.22 7.12 -0.83
C ASP A 28 -10.45 6.77 0.65
N PHE A 29 -9.45 6.93 1.52
CA PHE A 29 -9.49 6.37 2.88
C PHE A 29 -9.33 7.39 4.01
N ASP A 30 -8.86 8.61 3.75
CA ASP A 30 -8.65 9.60 4.83
C ASP A 30 -9.94 9.87 5.60
N HIS A 31 -11.07 9.94 4.90
CA HIS A 31 -12.37 10.20 5.51
C HIS A 31 -12.92 9.01 6.33
N VAL A 32 -12.38 7.80 6.15
CA VAL A 32 -12.85 6.57 6.81
C VAL A 32 -11.96 6.19 7.98
N VAL A 33 -10.64 6.21 7.80
CA VAL A 33 -9.67 5.72 8.79
C VAL A 33 -8.67 6.79 9.25
N GLY A 34 -8.64 7.96 8.62
CA GLY A 34 -7.72 9.05 8.91
C GLY A 34 -6.35 8.89 8.23
N SER A 35 -5.76 10.03 7.86
CA SER A 35 -4.50 10.11 7.11
C SER A 35 -3.34 9.38 7.78
N ALA A 36 -3.24 9.42 9.11
CA ALA A 36 -2.19 8.71 9.85
C ALA A 36 -2.24 7.19 9.65
N ARG A 37 -3.43 6.60 9.55
CA ARG A 37 -3.57 5.16 9.26
C ARG A 37 -3.26 4.83 7.81
N VAL A 38 -3.61 5.73 6.89
CA VAL A 38 -3.25 5.60 5.47
C VAL A 38 -1.73 5.60 5.30
N GLU A 39 -1.04 6.58 5.89
CA GLU A 39 0.42 6.68 5.87
C GLU A 39 1.08 5.43 6.45
N HIS A 40 0.64 4.98 7.63
CA HIS A 40 1.19 3.79 8.27
C HIS A 40 1.00 2.52 7.42
N ALA A 41 -0.20 2.32 6.86
CA ALA A 41 -0.48 1.18 5.99
C ALA A 41 0.35 1.21 4.69
N TRP A 42 0.55 2.41 4.14
CA TRP A 42 1.36 2.64 2.96
C TRP A 42 2.85 2.38 3.21
N GLU A 43 3.41 2.92 4.30
CA GLU A 43 4.80 2.72 4.69
C GLU A 43 5.09 1.23 4.92
N ALA A 44 4.22 0.54 5.66
CA ALA A 44 4.33 -0.89 5.88
C ALA A 44 4.28 -1.71 4.57
N ALA A 45 3.44 -1.30 3.62
CA ALA A 45 3.37 -1.93 2.30
C ALA A 45 4.66 -1.69 1.49
N CYS A 46 5.19 -0.47 1.49
CA CYS A 46 6.44 -0.14 0.81
C CYS A 46 7.63 -0.89 1.41
N HIS A 47 7.76 -0.91 2.75
CA HIS A 47 8.83 -1.63 3.45
C HIS A 47 8.86 -3.12 3.12
N ARG A 48 7.67 -3.74 2.96
CA ARG A 48 7.58 -5.15 2.56
C ARG A 48 8.23 -5.43 1.19
N PHE A 49 8.21 -4.46 0.28
CA PHE A 49 8.71 -4.61 -1.08
C PHE A 49 10.03 -3.89 -1.36
N ALA A 50 10.62 -3.22 -0.36
CA ALA A 50 11.87 -2.47 -0.49
C ALA A 50 13.06 -3.32 -0.99
N GLY A 51 13.04 -4.64 -0.73
CA GLY A 51 14.04 -5.60 -1.20
C GLY A 51 13.70 -6.30 -2.53
N SER A 52 12.62 -5.92 -3.22
CA SER A 52 12.22 -6.56 -4.47
C SER A 52 13.24 -6.29 -5.58
N ARG A 53 13.61 -7.36 -6.31
CA ARG A 53 14.48 -7.24 -7.50
C ARG A 53 13.75 -6.70 -8.72
N ILE A 54 12.42 -6.79 -8.75
CA ILE A 54 11.60 -6.30 -9.86
C ILE A 54 10.78 -5.12 -9.35
N ARG A 55 11.35 -3.92 -9.55
CA ARG A 55 10.82 -2.63 -9.07
C ARG A 55 9.56 -2.20 -9.81
N ALA A 56 9.43 -2.55 -11.09
CA ALA A 56 8.30 -2.18 -11.94
C ALA A 56 6.91 -2.58 -11.40
N PHE A 57 6.82 -3.63 -10.58
CA PHE A 57 5.55 -4.09 -10.00
C PHE A 57 5.33 -3.62 -8.55
N VAL A 58 6.34 -3.00 -7.92
CA VAL A 58 6.28 -2.56 -6.52
C VAL A 58 5.10 -1.61 -6.28
N PRO A 59 4.80 -0.60 -7.12
CA PRO A 59 3.68 0.31 -6.87
C PRO A 59 2.33 -0.42 -6.79
N ILE A 60 2.06 -1.34 -7.73
CA ILE A 60 0.80 -2.09 -7.80
C ILE A 60 0.68 -3.04 -6.61
N LEU A 61 1.76 -3.71 -6.22
CA LEU A 61 1.76 -4.64 -5.09
C LEU A 61 1.58 -3.90 -3.75
N ALA A 62 2.24 -2.75 -3.59
CA ALA A 62 2.11 -1.90 -2.42
C ALA A 62 0.68 -1.36 -2.30
N GLU A 63 0.10 -0.85 -3.39
CA GLU A 63 -1.29 -0.36 -3.45
C GLU A 63 -2.28 -1.44 -2.99
N ARG A 64 -2.23 -2.63 -3.61
CA ARG A 64 -3.16 -3.73 -3.27
C ARG A 64 -3.03 -4.16 -1.81
N ARG A 65 -1.81 -4.15 -1.26
CA ARG A 65 -1.57 -4.47 0.15
C ARG A 65 -2.18 -3.40 1.06
N ALA A 66 -1.89 -2.12 0.80
CA ALA A 66 -2.41 -1.01 1.59
C ALA A 66 -3.94 -0.98 1.56
N VAL A 67 -4.56 -1.11 0.38
CA VAL A 67 -6.03 -1.19 0.24
C VAL A 67 -6.62 -2.34 1.06
N LYS A 68 -5.99 -3.52 1.06
CA LYS A 68 -6.47 -4.67 1.85
C LYS A 68 -6.45 -4.37 3.35
N GLU A 69 -5.35 -3.81 3.85
CA GLU A 69 -5.20 -3.44 5.26
C GLU A 69 -6.21 -2.35 5.65
N LEU A 70 -6.33 -1.28 4.85
CA LEU A 70 -7.24 -0.16 5.10
C LEU A 70 -8.71 -0.59 5.07
N ARG A 71 -9.10 -1.46 4.13
CA ARG A 71 -10.46 -2.03 4.11
C ARG A 71 -10.74 -2.90 5.32
N THR A 72 -9.77 -3.68 5.77
CA THR A 72 -9.92 -4.50 6.99
C THR A 72 -10.08 -3.60 8.21
N ALA A 73 -9.33 -2.50 8.29
CA ALA A 73 -9.42 -1.52 9.38
C ALA A 73 -10.71 -0.66 9.33
N SER A 74 -11.32 -0.53 8.14
CA SER A 74 -12.57 0.21 7.92
C SER A 74 -13.81 -0.66 8.14
N ALA A 75 -13.68 -1.98 8.15
CA ALA A 75 -14.82 -2.88 8.31
C ALA A 75 -15.41 -2.70 9.72
N PRO A 76 -16.71 -2.35 9.84
CA PRO A 76 -17.36 -2.29 11.14
C PRO A 76 -17.46 -3.70 11.70
N GLY A 77 -16.61 -4.01 12.70
CA GLY A 77 -16.66 -5.18 13.57
C GLY A 77 -17.04 -6.50 12.88
N GLN A 78 -16.05 -7.28 12.46
CA GLN A 78 -16.25 -8.73 12.43
C GLN A 78 -16.48 -9.16 13.89
N PRO A 79 -17.68 -9.63 14.27
CA PRO A 79 -17.86 -10.17 15.62
C PRO A 79 -16.91 -11.37 15.78
N PRO A 80 -16.29 -11.57 16.96
CA PRO A 80 -15.63 -12.84 17.22
C PRO A 80 -16.67 -13.95 17.05
N ASP A 81 -16.33 -14.98 16.27
CA ASP A 81 -17.14 -16.19 16.14
C ASP A 81 -17.67 -16.60 17.52
N PRO A 82 -19.00 -16.73 17.71
CA PRO A 82 -19.50 -17.30 18.94
C PRO A 82 -18.99 -18.75 18.99
N VAL A 83 -18.15 -19.04 19.97
CA VAL A 83 -17.81 -20.43 20.28
C VAL A 83 -19.12 -21.16 20.58
N GLU A 84 -19.54 -22.05 19.69
CA GLU A 84 -20.55 -23.06 20.00
C GLU A 84 -19.96 -23.97 21.08
N GLU A 85 -20.16 -23.61 22.35
CA GLU A 85 -20.17 -24.60 23.43
C GLU A 85 -21.62 -24.98 23.68
N GLY A 86 -21.99 -26.16 23.21
CA GLY A 86 -23.08 -26.95 23.76
C GLY A 86 -22.67 -28.42 23.79
N PRO A 87 -23.47 -29.31 24.40
CA PRO A 87 -24.40 -29.13 25.53
C PRO A 87 -23.78 -29.42 26.91
#